data_AF-A0A4S4CKW7-F1
#
_entry.id   AF-A0A4S4CKW7-F1
#
_cell.length_a   1.000
_cell.length_b   1.000
_cell.length_c   1.000
_cell.angle_alpha   90.00
_cell.angle_beta   90.00
_cell.angle_gamma   90.00
#
_symmetry.space_group_name_H-M   'P 1'
#
loop_
_entity.id
_entity.type
_entity.pdbx_description
1 polymer ?
#
loop_
_entity_poly.entity_id
_entity_poly.type
_entity_poly.pdbx_seq_one_letter_code
_entity_poly.pdbx_strand_id
1 'polypeptide(L)'
;MPDTTLTSEAIRTRILAWQGGDLERDDLVRTLIRLSPEDGQVIHDLLHDFCDGVPVPGAGQGASADDWRAELMASRARTWRVPDVAGMLVGPEVLVLTDGRSGVVLRQSGTQCLPGSVSASMMLLCETIVMAHTALDQDELLKLQRQRVDATSTSLSEIDRIP
;
A
#
# COMPACT_ATOMS: atom_id res chain seq x y z
N MET A 1 -4.12 -25.37 -6.39
CA MET A 1 -3.94 -24.37 -7.45
C MET A 1 -2.46 -24.08 -7.53
N PRO A 2 -1.84 -23.95 -8.70
CA PRO A 2 -0.42 -23.60 -8.73
C PRO A 2 -0.27 -22.20 -8.14
N ASP A 3 0.59 -22.06 -7.12
CA ASP A 3 1.06 -20.78 -6.62
C ASP A 3 1.82 -20.10 -7.76
N THR A 4 1.14 -19.21 -8.47
CA THR A 4 1.81 -18.35 -9.45
C THR A 4 2.58 -17.30 -8.66
N THR A 5 3.84 -17.60 -8.33
CA THR A 5 4.75 -16.62 -7.74
C THR A 5 4.79 -15.39 -8.66
N LEU A 6 4.36 -14.23 -8.15
CA LEU A 6 4.35 -12.99 -8.91
C LEU A 6 5.78 -12.44 -8.96
N THR A 7 6.40 -12.48 -10.13
CA THR A 7 7.75 -11.94 -10.35
C THR A 7 7.72 -10.45 -10.66
N SER A 8 8.86 -9.78 -10.48
CA SER A 8 9.05 -8.37 -10.85
C SER A 8 8.76 -8.13 -12.33
N GLU A 9 9.26 -8.98 -13.23
CA GLU A 9 9.00 -8.91 -14.67
C GLU A 9 7.49 -9.00 -15.00
N ALA A 10 6.76 -9.90 -14.34
CA ALA A 10 5.32 -10.06 -14.55
C ALA A 10 4.56 -8.79 -14.10
N ILE A 11 4.95 -8.21 -12.97
CA ILE A 11 4.33 -6.96 -12.49
C ILE A 11 4.69 -5.78 -13.38
N ARG A 12 5.95 -5.67 -13.81
CA ARG A 12 6.40 -4.63 -14.74
C ARG A 12 5.58 -4.66 -16.03
N THR A 13 5.35 -5.85 -16.59
CA THR A 13 4.50 -6.03 -17.77
C THR A 13 3.08 -5.51 -17.54
N ARG A 14 2.50 -5.74 -16.36
CA ARG A 14 1.16 -5.22 -16.03
C ARG A 14 1.14 -3.71 -15.81
N ILE A 15 2.21 -3.13 -15.24
CA ILE A 15 2.35 -1.67 -15.12
C ILE A 15 2.38 -1.05 -16.52
N LEU A 16 3.18 -1.61 -17.43
CA LEU A 16 3.25 -1.14 -18.81
C LEU A 16 1.91 -1.31 -19.56
N ALA A 17 1.21 -2.42 -19.35
CA ALA A 17 -0.13 -2.62 -19.92
C ALA A 17 -1.13 -1.58 -19.40
N TRP A 18 -1.09 -1.24 -18.10
CA TRP A 18 -1.91 -0.17 -17.54
C TRP A 18 -1.58 1.20 -18.13
N GLN A 19 -0.28 1.50 -18.30
CA GLN A 19 0.18 2.74 -18.94
C GLN A 19 -0.21 2.81 -20.43
N GLY A 20 -0.27 1.66 -21.12
CA GLY A 20 -0.78 1.55 -22.48
C GLY A 20 -2.32 1.62 -22.61
N GLY A 21 -3.05 1.53 -21.49
CA GLY A 21 -4.51 1.49 -21.47
C GLY A 21 -5.11 0.09 -21.69
N ASP A 22 -4.28 -0.95 -21.77
CA ASP A 22 -4.69 -2.35 -21.98
C ASP A 22 -5.11 -3.05 -20.68
N LEU A 23 -4.84 -2.44 -19.52
CA LEU A 23 -5.18 -2.96 -18.20
C LEU A 23 -5.81 -1.86 -17.34
N GLU A 24 -6.89 -2.18 -16.63
CA GLU A 24 -7.47 -1.25 -15.66
C GLU A 24 -6.57 -1.11 -14.43
N ARG A 25 -6.55 0.11 -13.86
CA ARG A 25 -5.78 0.42 -12.66
C ARG A 25 -6.10 -0.52 -11.50
N ASP A 26 -7.38 -0.83 -11.31
CA ASP A 26 -7.84 -1.69 -10.23
C ASP A 26 -7.29 -3.11 -10.34
N ASP A 27 -7.08 -3.62 -11.56
CA ASP A 27 -6.47 -4.94 -11.76
C ASP A 27 -4.97 -4.94 -11.46
N LEU A 28 -4.27 -3.85 -11.77
CA LEU A 28 -2.89 -3.66 -11.34
C LEU A 28 -2.80 -3.63 -9.80
N VAL A 29 -3.64 -2.84 -9.14
CA VAL A 29 -3.68 -2.75 -7.67
C VAL A 29 -4.03 -4.10 -7.05
N ARG A 30 -5.03 -4.82 -7.58
CA ARG A 30 -5.38 -6.18 -7.14
C ARG A 30 -4.21 -7.14 -7.27
N THR A 31 -3.35 -6.98 -8.27
CA THR A 31 -2.15 -7.79 -8.44
C THR A 31 -1.12 -7.49 -7.37
N LEU A 32 -0.81 -6.21 -7.14
CA LEU A 32 0.17 -5.78 -6.14
C LEU A 32 -0.24 -6.16 -4.71
N ILE A 33 -1.54 -6.09 -4.39
CA ILE A 33 -2.07 -6.47 -3.07
C ILE A 33 -2.01 -7.99 -2.83
N ARG A 34 -1.89 -8.82 -3.87
CA ARG A 34 -1.72 -10.28 -3.74
C ARG A 34 -0.30 -10.71 -3.41
N LEU A 35 0.68 -9.83 -3.51
CA LEU A 35 2.06 -10.13 -3.08
C LEU A 35 2.08 -10.52 -1.61
N SER A 36 2.71 -11.64 -1.30
CA SER A 36 2.87 -12.13 0.07
C SER A 36 3.69 -11.14 0.89
N PRO A 37 3.60 -11.17 2.23
CA PRO A 37 4.43 -10.32 3.09
C PRO A 37 5.94 -10.48 2.87
N GLU A 38 6.37 -11.64 2.37
CA GLU A 38 7.77 -12.01 2.07
C GLU A 38 8.25 -11.53 0.70
N ASP A 39 7.35 -11.04 -0.16
CA ASP A 39 7.68 -10.64 -1.53
C ASP A 39 8.23 -9.20 -1.63
N GLY A 40 8.81 -8.68 -0.55
CA GLY A 40 9.40 -7.33 -0.52
C GLY A 40 10.45 -7.13 -1.61
N GLN A 41 11.29 -8.15 -1.87
CA GLN A 41 12.31 -8.14 -2.92
C GLN A 41 11.74 -7.86 -4.32
N VAL A 42 10.52 -8.32 -4.60
CA VAL A 42 9.87 -8.07 -5.90
C VAL A 42 9.68 -6.57 -6.14
N ILE A 43 9.39 -5.80 -5.09
CA ILE A 43 9.30 -4.34 -5.19
C ILE A 43 10.67 -3.71 -5.39
N HIS A 44 11.70 -4.19 -4.72
CA HIS A 44 13.09 -3.73 -4.91
C HIS A 44 13.54 -3.90 -6.37
N ASP A 45 13.32 -5.09 -6.93
CA ASP A 45 13.66 -5.38 -8.32
C ASP A 45 12.91 -4.45 -9.29
N LEU A 46 11.63 -4.19 -9.04
CA LEU A 46 10.86 -3.22 -9.82
C LEU A 46 11.42 -1.80 -9.73
N LEU A 47 11.81 -1.36 -8.54
CA LEU A 47 12.39 -0.04 -8.34
C LEU A 47 13.71 0.11 -9.11
N HIS A 48 14.54 -0.93 -9.10
CA HIS A 48 15.76 -1.00 -9.87
C HIS A 48 15.45 -0.95 -11.38
N ASP A 49 14.56 -1.80 -11.87
CA ASP A 49 14.18 -1.87 -13.29
C ASP A 49 13.64 -0.55 -13.86
N PHE A 50 12.95 0.25 -13.04
CA PHE A 50 12.39 1.54 -13.47
C PHE A 50 13.38 2.70 -13.34
N CYS A 51 14.34 2.63 -12.41
CA CYS A 51 15.25 3.74 -12.13
C CYS A 51 16.67 3.55 -12.66
N ASP A 52 17.08 2.34 -12.97
CA ASP A 52 18.35 2.07 -13.63
C ASP A 52 18.24 2.45 -15.12
N GLY A 53 18.67 3.67 -15.41
CA GLY A 53 18.78 4.20 -16.78
C GLY A 53 17.90 5.42 -17.08
N VAL A 54 17.04 5.85 -16.15
CA VAL A 54 16.22 7.05 -16.33
C VAL A 54 16.82 8.21 -15.52
N PRO A 55 17.23 9.32 -16.17
CA PRO A 55 17.62 10.52 -15.44
C PRO A 55 16.45 10.96 -14.58
N VAL A 56 16.67 11.14 -13.28
CA VAL A 56 15.67 11.68 -12.35
C VAL A 56 15.11 12.97 -12.95
N PRO A 57 13.82 13.01 -13.37
CA PRO A 57 13.27 14.21 -13.95
C PRO A 57 13.29 15.30 -12.88
N GLY A 58 13.88 16.46 -13.19
CA GLY A 58 13.72 17.65 -12.37
C GLY A 58 12.24 17.95 -12.22
N ALA A 59 11.79 18.12 -10.97
CA ALA A 59 10.43 18.45 -10.53
C ALA A 59 9.44 18.67 -11.69
N GLY A 60 8.73 17.61 -12.08
CA GLY A 60 7.70 17.67 -13.10
C GLY A 60 6.70 18.77 -12.77
N GLN A 61 6.65 19.81 -13.62
CA GLN A 61 5.61 20.83 -13.60
C GLN A 61 4.29 20.15 -13.92
N GLY A 62 3.31 20.19 -13.02
CA GLY A 62 1.96 19.71 -13.35
C GLY A 62 0.94 19.63 -12.22
N ALA A 63 1.36 19.35 -10.99
CA ALA A 63 0.44 19.25 -9.85
C ALA A 63 0.82 20.26 -8.76
N SER A 64 -0.17 20.99 -8.24
CA SER A 64 0.05 21.90 -7.13
C SER A 64 0.38 21.12 -5.85
N ALA A 65 0.95 21.80 -4.85
CA ALA A 65 1.19 21.20 -3.55
C ALA A 65 -0.12 20.72 -2.89
N ASP A 66 -1.24 21.42 -3.14
CA ASP A 66 -2.55 21.03 -2.63
C ASP A 66 -3.09 19.77 -3.31
N ASP A 67 -2.88 19.61 -4.61
CA ASP A 67 -3.29 18.39 -5.33
C ASP A 67 -2.52 17.18 -4.80
N TRP A 68 -1.21 17.31 -4.63
CA TRP A 68 -0.39 16.26 -4.02
C TRP A 68 -0.79 15.96 -2.58
N ARG A 69 -1.13 16.98 -1.79
CA ARG A 69 -1.64 16.78 -0.44
C ARG A 69 -2.95 16.02 -0.45
N ALA A 70 -3.90 16.38 -1.31
CA ALA A 70 -5.16 15.67 -1.46
C ALA A 70 -4.94 14.20 -1.87
N GLU A 71 -4.06 13.98 -2.85
CA GLU A 71 -3.66 12.66 -3.34
C GLU A 71 -3.12 11.78 -2.21
N LEU A 72 -2.16 12.30 -1.42
CA LEU A 72 -1.54 11.57 -0.32
C LEU A 72 -2.51 11.34 0.84
N MET A 73 -3.40 12.30 1.15
CA MET A 73 -4.40 12.15 2.20
C MET A 73 -5.48 11.13 1.86
N ALA A 74 -5.79 10.95 0.57
CA ALA A 74 -6.71 9.93 0.09
C ALA A 74 -6.05 8.56 -0.14
N SER A 75 -4.73 8.46 0.10
CA SER A 75 -3.98 7.25 -0.21
C SER A 75 -4.18 6.14 0.82
N ARG A 76 -4.24 4.91 0.33
CA ARG A 76 -4.08 3.69 1.15
C ARG A 76 -2.63 3.23 1.09
N ALA A 77 -2.16 2.57 2.14
CA ALA A 77 -0.80 2.07 2.19
C ALA A 77 -0.74 0.55 2.39
N ARG A 78 0.35 -0.04 1.91
CA ARG A 78 0.79 -1.39 2.24
C ARG A 78 2.30 -1.36 2.50
N THR A 79 2.77 -2.18 3.42
CA THR A 79 4.20 -2.36 3.70
C THR A 79 4.58 -3.83 3.71
N TRP A 80 5.74 -4.15 3.14
CA TRP A 80 6.45 -5.42 3.29
C TRP A 80 7.62 -5.16 4.22
N ARG A 81 7.78 -5.99 5.25
CA ARG A 81 8.77 -5.75 6.33
C ARG A 81 9.92 -6.74 6.35
N VAL A 82 9.77 -7.88 5.67
CA VAL A 82 10.72 -9.01 5.68
C VAL A 82 10.66 -9.67 4.31
N PRO A 83 11.78 -10.18 3.76
CA PRO A 83 13.16 -9.89 4.18
C PRO A 83 13.56 -8.45 3.86
N ASP A 84 13.00 -7.89 2.78
CA ASP A 84 13.32 -6.56 2.29
C ASP A 84 12.18 -5.58 2.54
N VAL A 85 12.52 -4.45 3.15
CA VAL A 85 11.54 -3.43 3.50
C VAL A 85 11.08 -2.71 2.24
N ALA A 86 9.77 -2.67 2.01
CA ALA A 86 9.16 -1.95 0.92
C ALA A 86 7.79 -1.39 1.32
N GLY A 87 7.35 -0.37 0.61
CA GLY A 87 6.10 0.35 0.81
C GLY A 87 5.41 0.63 -0.51
N MET A 88 4.08 0.63 -0.47
CA MET A 88 3.23 1.05 -1.58
C MET A 88 2.18 2.03 -1.07
N LEU A 89 2.02 3.16 -1.77
CA LEU A 89 0.87 4.05 -1.63
C LEU A 89 -0.03 3.93 -2.86
N VAL A 90 -1.33 3.86 -2.61
CA VAL A 90 -2.38 3.83 -3.62
C VAL A 90 -3.26 5.04 -3.42
N GLY A 91 -2.99 6.10 -4.19
CA GLY A 91 -3.82 7.31 -4.22
C GLY A 91 -4.99 7.17 -5.20
N PRO A 92 -5.76 8.24 -5.46
CA PRO A 92 -6.72 8.28 -6.56
C PRO A 92 -6.07 8.13 -7.95
N GLU A 93 -5.04 8.92 -8.24
CA GLU A 93 -4.43 9.07 -9.56
C GLU A 93 -3.04 8.44 -9.66
N VAL A 94 -2.36 8.22 -8.54
CA VAL A 94 -0.99 7.71 -8.51
C VAL A 94 -0.86 6.38 -7.76
N LEU A 95 0.15 5.62 -8.14
CA LEU A 95 0.69 4.53 -7.35
C LEU A 95 2.15 4.89 -7.01
N VAL A 96 2.53 4.80 -5.74
CA VAL A 96 3.92 5.01 -5.33
C VAL A 96 4.47 3.69 -4.83
N LEU A 97 5.64 3.30 -5.32
CA LEU A 97 6.43 2.20 -4.75
C LEU A 97 7.70 2.78 -4.16
N THR A 98 8.17 2.26 -3.02
CA THR A 98 9.41 2.71 -2.39
C THR A 98 9.99 1.64 -1.47
N ASP A 99 11.30 1.66 -1.26
CA ASP A 99 12.01 0.90 -0.22
C ASP A 99 12.64 1.83 0.84
N GLY A 100 12.31 3.14 0.80
CA GLY A 100 12.91 4.17 1.63
C GLY A 100 14.25 4.72 1.13
N ARG A 101 14.91 4.08 0.16
CA ARG A 101 16.15 4.58 -0.50
C ARG A 101 15.88 5.06 -1.92
N SER A 102 15.06 4.30 -2.62
CA SER A 102 14.57 4.46 -3.99
C SER A 102 13.05 4.47 -3.98
N GLY A 103 12.48 5.08 -5.00
CA GLY A 103 11.04 5.18 -5.12
C GLY A 103 10.63 5.59 -6.51
N VAL A 104 9.42 5.21 -6.89
CA VAL A 104 8.80 5.58 -8.16
C VAL A 104 7.37 6.02 -7.95
N VAL A 105 6.97 7.05 -8.68
CA VAL A 105 5.58 7.42 -8.90
C VAL A 105 5.19 6.82 -10.24
N LEU A 106 4.19 5.95 -10.22
CA LEU A 106 3.56 5.38 -11.40
C LEU A 106 2.24 6.11 -11.64
N ARG A 107 2.09 6.64 -12.84
CA ARG A 107 0.86 7.22 -13.38
C ARG A 107 0.52 6.47 -14.66
N GLN A 108 -0.72 6.61 -15.12
CA GLN A 108 -1.09 6.10 -16.44
C GLN A 108 -0.23 6.75 -17.55
N SER A 109 0.14 8.02 -17.39
CA SER A 109 1.00 8.74 -18.34
C SER A 109 2.48 8.32 -18.30
N GLY A 110 2.90 7.51 -17.32
CA GLY A 110 4.28 7.02 -17.24
C GLY A 110 4.81 6.91 -15.81
N THR A 111 6.12 6.70 -15.74
CA THR A 111 6.86 6.45 -14.49
C THR A 111 7.85 7.57 -14.21
N GLN A 112 7.95 7.99 -12.95
CA GLN A 112 8.91 8.99 -12.50
C GLN A 112 9.64 8.49 -11.24
N CYS A 113 10.96 8.45 -11.27
CA CYS A 113 11.78 8.13 -10.11
C CYS A 113 11.81 9.30 -9.10
N LEU A 114 11.78 8.94 -7.82
CA LEU A 114 11.81 9.85 -6.69
C LEU A 114 13.25 10.05 -6.18
N PRO A 115 13.61 11.26 -5.73
CA PRO A 115 14.84 11.45 -4.97
C PRO A 115 14.82 10.62 -3.68
N GLY A 116 16.00 10.20 -3.21
CA GLY A 116 16.10 9.35 -2.01
C GLY A 116 15.47 9.96 -0.75
N SER A 117 15.56 11.29 -0.57
CA SER A 117 14.93 11.99 0.56
C SER A 117 13.40 11.92 0.52
N VAL A 118 12.81 11.98 -0.68
CA VAL A 118 11.37 11.83 -0.88
C VAL A 118 10.97 10.38 -0.67
N SER A 119 11.76 9.43 -1.17
CA SER A 119 11.54 7.99 -1.00
C SER A 119 11.49 7.59 0.49
N ALA A 120 12.45 8.06 1.30
CA ALA A 120 12.43 7.87 2.75
C ALA A 120 11.16 8.43 3.39
N SER A 121 10.73 9.62 2.97
CA SER A 121 9.50 10.26 3.47
C SER A 121 8.24 9.49 3.07
N MET A 122 8.19 8.95 1.85
CA MET A 122 7.10 8.09 1.38
C MET A 122 7.03 6.78 2.17
N MET A 123 8.18 6.17 2.49
CA MET A 123 8.22 4.97 3.33
C MET A 123 7.67 5.23 4.73
N LEU A 124 8.07 6.34 5.38
CA LEU A 124 7.52 6.74 6.67
C LEU A 124 6.00 6.97 6.62
N LEU A 125 5.51 7.57 5.53
CA LEU A 125 4.07 7.75 5.31
C LEU A 125 3.35 6.40 5.18
N CYS A 126 3.91 5.44 4.41
CA CYS A 126 3.37 4.08 4.30
C CYS A 126 3.23 3.43 5.68
N GLU A 127 4.30 3.47 6.49
CA GLU A 127 4.31 2.89 7.83
C GLU A 127 3.28 3.56 8.74
N THR A 128 3.19 4.89 8.69
CA THR A 128 2.24 5.67 9.49
C THR A 128 0.79 5.29 9.17
N ILE A 129 0.44 5.21 7.88
CA ILE A 129 -0.92 4.82 7.44
C ILE A 129 -1.23 3.39 7.88
N VAL A 130 -0.30 2.44 7.69
CA VAL A 130 -0.49 1.03 8.10
C VAL A 130 -0.66 0.91 9.62
N MET A 131 0.15 1.63 10.41
CA MET A 131 0.03 1.67 11.87
C MET A 131 -1.31 2.26 12.31
N ALA A 132 -1.75 3.36 11.70
CA ALA A 132 -3.03 3.98 12.00
C ALA A 132 -4.20 3.03 11.73
N HIS A 133 -4.21 2.35 10.57
CA HIS A 133 -5.23 1.34 10.26
C HIS A 133 -5.22 0.18 11.28
N THR A 134 -4.05 -0.34 11.61
CA THR A 134 -3.94 -1.45 12.57
C THR A 134 -4.44 -1.06 13.97
N ALA A 135 -4.16 0.17 14.41
CA ALA A 135 -4.63 0.69 15.70
C ALA A 135 -6.16 0.85 15.74
N LEU A 136 -6.76 1.31 14.64
CA LEU A 136 -8.22 1.42 14.50
C LEU A 136 -8.89 0.05 14.53
N ASP A 137 -8.36 -0.92 13.77
CA ASP A 137 -8.88 -2.29 13.74
C ASP A 137 -8.86 -2.93 15.14
N GLN A 138 -7.78 -2.70 15.91
CA GLN A 138 -7.66 -3.19 17.29
C GLN A 138 -8.70 -2.56 18.23
N ASP A 139 -8.97 -1.26 18.11
CA ASP A 139 -9.98 -0.58 18.93
C ASP A 139 -11.41 -1.08 18.61
N GLU A 140 -11.74 -1.29 17.34
CA GLU A 140 -13.02 -1.86 16.93
C GLU A 140 -13.22 -3.28 17.45
N LEU A 141 -12.19 -4.12 17.38
CA LEU A 141 -12.22 -5.47 17.93
C LEU A 141 -12.46 -5.45 19.46
N LEU A 142 -11.80 -4.55 20.19
CA LEU A 142 -12.01 -4.39 21.62
C LEU A 142 -13.44 -3.92 21.96
N LYS A 143 -14.02 -3.02 21.16
CA LYS A 143 -15.41 -2.58 21.31
C LYS A 143 -16.39 -3.74 21.12
N LEU A 144 -16.20 -4.57 20.09
CA LEU A 144 -17.02 -5.76 19.85
C LEU A 144 -16.90 -6.79 21.00
N GLN A 145 -15.70 -6.98 21.52
CA GLN A 145 -15.49 -7.85 22.69
C GLN A 145 -16.22 -7.33 23.93
N ARG A 146 -16.16 -6.02 24.22
CA ARG A 146 -16.89 -5.40 25.33
C ARG A 146 -18.41 -5.57 25.18
N GLN A 147 -18.95 -5.29 24.00
CA GLN A 147 -20.38 -5.51 23.71
C GLN A 147 -20.81 -6.95 23.94
N ARG A 148 -19.96 -7.94 23.60
CA ARG A 148 -20.23 -9.35 23.87
C ARG A 148 -20.23 -9.67 25.36
N VAL A 149 -19.27 -9.13 26.11
CA VAL A 149 -19.21 -9.29 27.58
C VAL A 149 -20.44 -8.67 28.23
N ASP A 150 -20.81 -7.46 27.82
CA ASP A 150 -21.98 -6.74 28.36
C ASP A 150 -23.28 -7.49 28.04
N ALA A 151 -23.45 -7.97 26.79
CA ALA A 151 -24.60 -8.77 26.38
C ALA A 151 -24.68 -10.14 27.09
N THR A 152 -23.53 -10.76 27.41
CA THR A 152 -23.50 -12.02 28.16
C THR A 152 -23.76 -11.79 29.66
N SER A 153 -23.38 -10.62 30.19
CA SER A 153 -23.56 -10.24 31.59
C SER A 153 -25.02 -9.86 31.90
N THR A 154 -25.77 -9.32 30.94
CA THR A 154 -27.23 -9.16 31.07
C THR A 154 -27.96 -10.49 31.06
N SER A 155 -27.53 -11.50 30.28
CA SER A 155 -28.17 -12.84 30.29
C SER A 155 -27.97 -13.63 31.59
N LEU A 156 -26.91 -13.38 32.36
CA LEU A 156 -26.68 -14.06 33.65
C LEU A 156 -27.44 -13.43 34.83
N SER A 157 -27.96 -12.21 34.66
CA SER A 157 -28.71 -11.50 35.71
C SER A 157 -30.20 -11.88 35.76
N GLU A 158 -30.70 -12.61 34.76
CA GLU A 158 -32.10 -13.06 34.65
C GLU A 158 -32.29 -14.56 34.99
N ILE A 159 -31.27 -15.24 35.49
CA ILE A 159 -31.43 -16.63 35.97
C ILE A 159 -32.14 -16.59 37.32
N ASP A 160 -33.47 -16.69 37.29
CA ASP A 160 -34.28 -17.08 38.44
C ASP A 160 -33.69 -18.37 39.04
N ARG A 161 -33.37 -18.32 40.34
CA ARG A 161 -32.98 -19.51 41.09
C ARG A 161 -34.18 -20.45 41.10
N ILE A 162 -34.10 -21.53 40.35
CA ILE A 162 -35.08 -22.62 40.43
C ILE A 162 -35.07 -23.12 41.89
N PRO A 163 -36.23 -23.14 42.59
CA PRO A 163 -36.33 -23.59 43.98
C PRO A 163 -35.98 -25.09 44.15
#